data_AF-A0AA91JSE2-F1
#
_entry.id   AF-A0AA91JSE2-F1
#
_cell.length_a   1.000
_cell.length_b   1.000
_cell.length_c   1.000
_cell.angle_alpha   90.00
_cell.angle_beta   90.00
_cell.angle_gamma   90.00
#
_symmetry.space_group_name_H-M   'P 1'
#
loop_
_entity.id
_entity.type
_entity.pdbx_description
1 polymer ?
#
loop_
_entity_poly.entity_id
_entity_poly.type
_entity_poly.pdbx_seq_one_letter_code
_entity_poly.pdbx_strand_id
1 'polypeptide(L)' 'MSLLSAEDDVKNVKVSIYMSEDLRARFKSACALHRKSMNEVLVEFIEDYLEENERPAPKKDKGAA' A
#
# COMPACT_ATOMS: atom_id res chain seq x y z
N MET A 1 14.63 -11.17 29.13
CA MET A 1 14.08 -11.35 27.78
C MET A 1 13.36 -10.08 27.40
N SER A 2 14.07 -9.11 26.81
CA SER A 2 13.46 -7.89 26.28
C SER A 2 12.99 -8.17 24.86
N LEU A 3 11.72 -8.55 24.74
CA LEU A 3 10.96 -8.48 23.51
C LEU A 3 9.97 -7.32 23.69
N LEU A 4 10.50 -6.09 23.65
CA LEU A 4 9.69 -4.95 23.27
C LEU A 4 9.85 -4.83 21.77
N SER A 5 8.80 -5.31 21.10
CA SER A 5 8.59 -5.32 19.67
C SER A 5 9.01 -3.98 19.06
N ALA A 6 9.66 -4.05 17.90
CA ALA A 6 9.80 -2.90 17.04
C ALA A 6 8.40 -2.34 16.79
N GLU A 7 8.10 -1.19 17.39
CA GLU A 7 6.97 -0.38 16.99
C GLU A 7 7.31 0.08 15.57
N ASP A 8 6.69 -0.53 14.57
CA ASP A 8 6.74 -0.06 13.19
C ASP A 8 6.23 1.39 13.21
N ASP A 9 7.17 2.34 13.19
CA ASP A 9 6.89 3.77 13.27
C ASP A 9 6.04 4.16 12.05
N VAL A 10 4.73 4.28 12.24
CA VAL A 10 3.79 4.65 11.17
C VAL A 10 4.08 6.09 10.75
N LYS A 11 4.87 6.24 9.69
CA LYS A 11 5.23 7.54 9.15
C LYS A 11 4.12 8.06 8.24
N ASN A 12 3.60 9.24 8.57
CA ASN A 12 2.65 9.93 7.72
C ASN A 12 3.32 10.40 6.43
N VAL A 13 2.76 10.00 5.28
CA VAL A 13 3.14 10.50 3.96
C VAL A 13 2.03 11.41 3.45
N LYS A 14 2.38 12.64 3.07
CA LYS A 14 1.44 13.58 2.45
C LYS A 14 1.51 13.44 0.93
N VAL A 15 0.41 13.03 0.32
CA VAL A 15 0.27 12.91 -1.13
C VAL A 15 -0.74 13.92 -1.67
N SER A 16 -0.43 14.52 -2.81
CA SER A 16 -1.37 15.35 -3.58
C SER A 16 -1.66 14.64 -4.90
N ILE A 17 -2.93 14.28 -5.10
CA ILE A 17 -3.36 13.49 -6.26
C ILE A 17 -4.23 14.37 -7.16
N TYR A 18 -3.83 14.49 -8.42
CA TYR A 18 -4.58 15.21 -9.44
C TYR A 18 -5.35 14.21 -10.30
N MET A 19 -6.65 14.44 -10.45
CA MET A 19 -7.56 13.58 -11.21
C MET A 19 -8.71 14.44 -11.75
N SER A 20 -9.37 13.95 -12.81
CA SER A 20 -10.57 14.62 -13.32
C SER A 20 -11.71 14.62 -12.29
N GLU A 21 -12.64 15.55 -12.44
CA GLU A 21 -13.78 15.67 -11.52
C GLU A 21 -14.65 14.40 -11.52
N ASP A 22 -14.92 13.83 -12.70
CA ASP A 22 -15.67 12.57 -12.85
C ASP A 22 -15.00 11.42 -12.10
N LEU A 23 -13.68 11.24 -12.30
CA LEU A 23 -12.94 10.17 -11.64
C LEU A 23 -12.95 10.35 -10.11
N ARG A 24 -12.79 11.59 -9.64
CA ARG A 24 -12.86 11.92 -8.21
C ARG A 24 -14.24 11.60 -7.63
N ALA A 25 -15.31 11.97 -8.32
CA ALA A 25 -16.67 11.70 -7.88
C ALA A 25 -16.92 10.19 -7.76
N ARG A 26 -16.57 9.44 -8.80
CA ARG A 26 -16.68 7.97 -8.82
C ARG A 26 -15.87 7.30 -7.71
N PHE A 27 -14.62 7.74 -7.50
CA PHE A 27 -13.78 7.22 -6.43
C PHE A 27 -14.39 7.44 -5.05
N LYS A 28 -14.84 8.68 -4.75
CA LYS A 28 -15.49 8.98 -3.46
C LYS A 28 -16.77 8.20 -3.25
N SER A 29 -17.60 8.04 -4.30
CA SER A 29 -18.82 7.23 -4.25
C SER A 29 -18.51 5.76 -3.96
N ALA A 30 -17.47 5.20 -4.58
CA ALA A 30 -17.04 3.83 -4.31
C ALA A 30 -16.53 3.66 -2.86
N CYS A 31 -15.67 4.57 -2.38
CA CYS A 31 -15.22 4.56 -0.98
C CYS A 31 -16.40 4.54 0.00
N ALA A 32 -17.41 5.41 -0.22
CA ALA A 32 -18.61 5.47 0.61
C ALA A 32 -19.43 4.18 0.56
N LEU A 33 -19.63 3.60 -0.63
CA LEU A 33 -20.35 2.34 -0.80
C LEU A 33 -19.68 1.19 -0.02
N HIS A 34 -18.35 1.13 -0.04
CA HIS A 34 -17.58 0.10 0.64
C HIS A 34 -17.26 0.43 2.10
N ARG A 35 -17.74 1.57 2.63
CA ARG A 35 -17.46 2.06 3.98
C ARG A 35 -15.96 2.13 4.31
N LYS A 36 -15.13 2.45 3.30
CA LYS A 36 -13.69 2.67 3.46
C LYS A 36 -13.36 4.15 3.35
N SER A 37 -12.39 4.61 4.14
CA SER A 37 -11.79 5.93 3.94
C SER A 37 -10.94 5.95 2.65
N MET A 38 -10.70 7.15 2.12
CA MET A 38 -9.80 7.31 0.97
C MET A 38 -8.38 6.82 1.29
N ASN A 39 -7.92 6.97 2.54
CA ASN A 39 -6.60 6.53 2.95
C ASN A 39 -6.48 4.99 2.91
N GLU A 40 -7.46 4.27 3.47
CA GLU A 40 -7.47 2.80 3.45
C GLU A 40 -7.39 2.26 2.03
N VAL A 41 -8.20 2.80 1.11
CA VAL A 41 -8.19 2.36 -0.30
C VAL A 41 -6.85 2.67 -0.98
N LEU A 42 -6.22 3.82 -0.67
CA LEU A 42 -4.91 4.16 -1.24
C LEU A 42 -3.79 3.27 -0.71
N VAL A 43 -3.83 2.90 0.58
CA VAL A 43 -2.86 1.97 1.17
C VAL A 43 -2.99 0.59 0.53
N GLU A 44 -4.22 0.06 0.42
CA GLU A 44 -4.49 -1.22 -0.27
C GLU A 44 -3.96 -1.20 -1.70
N PHE A 45 -4.20 -0.13 -2.45
CA PHE A 45 -3.71 -0.01 -3.82
C PHE A 45 -2.18 0.01 -3.91
N ILE A 46 -1.49 0.58 -2.91
CA ILE A 46 -0.02 0.57 -2.84
C ILE A 46 0.48 -0.85 -2.53
N GLU A 47 -0.15 -1.55 -1.59
CA GLU A 47 0.20 -2.93 -1.24
C GLU A 47 0.04 -3.86 -2.45
N ASP A 48 -1.11 -3.81 -3.13
CA ASP A 48 -1.39 -4.57 -4.35
C ASP A 48 -0.35 -4.27 -5.44
N TYR A 49 -0.04 -2.98 -5.66
CA TYR A 49 0.95 -2.57 -6.64
C TYR A 49 2.34 -3.13 -6.31
N LEU A 50 2.75 -3.15 -5.04
CA LEU A 50 4.02 -3.72 -4.64
C LEU A 50 4.04 -5.24 -4.83
N GLU A 51 2.97 -5.95 -4.48
CA GLU A 51 2.89 -7.40 -4.69
C GLU A 51 3.06 -7.78 -6.17
N GLU A 52 2.44 -7.01 -7.07
CA GLU A 52 2.53 -7.26 -8.52
C GLU A 52 3.92 -6.94 -9.11
N ASN A 53 4.63 -5.95 -8.54
CA ASN A 53 5.82 -5.37 -9.17
C ASN A 53 7.13 -5.70 -8.46
N GLU A 54 7.11 -5.97 -7.16
CA GLU A 54 8.25 -6.51 -6.40
C GLU A 54 8.27 -8.04 -6.53
N ARG A 55 8.62 -8.55 -7.72
CA ARG A 55 9.01 -9.97 -7.81
C ARG A 55 10.10 -10.25 -6.77
N PRO A 56 10.04 -11.36 -6.02
CA PRO A 56 11.13 -11.73 -5.14
C PRO A 56 12.39 -11.85 -6.00
N ALA A 57 13.44 -11.09 -5.64
CA ALA A 57 14.76 -11.27 -6.24
C ALA A 57 15.06 -12.77 -6.27
N PRO A 58 15.53 -13.34 -7.39
CA PRO A 58 15.85 -14.75 -7.43
C PRO A 58 16.79 -15.02 -6.27
N LYS A 59 16.35 -15.87 -5.32
CA LYS A 59 17.24 -16.38 -4.28
C LYS A 59 18.44 -16.87 -5.05
N LYS A 60 19.60 -16.23 -4.84
CA LYS A 60 20.88 -16.85 -5.20
C LYS A 60 20.86 -18.17 -4.44
N ASP A 61 20.47 -19.24 -5.13
CA ASP A 61 20.89 -20.58 -4.77
C ASP A 61 22.40 -20.46 -4.65
N LYS A 62 22.85 -20.37 -3.41
CA LYS A 62 24.26 -20.46 -3.08
C LYS A 62 24.56 -21.92 -3.33
N GLY A 63 24.84 -22.19 -4.61
CA GLY A 63 25.14 -23.48 -5.14
C GLY A 63 26.22 -24.14 -4.31
N ALA A 64 26.04 -25.45 -4.19
CA ALA A 64 27.03 -26.39 -3.72
C ALA A 64 28.44 -26.07 -4.25
N ALA A 65 29.40 -26.08 -3.35
CA ALA A 65 30.77 -26.50 -3.57
C ALA A 65 31.34 -26.93 -2.22
#